data_AF-A0A531AFD8-F1
#
_entry.id   AF-A0A531AFD8-F1
#
_cell.length_a   1.000
_cell.length_b   1.000
_cell.length_c   1.000
_cell.angle_alpha   90.00
_cell.angle_beta   90.00
_cell.angle_gamma   90.00
#
_symmetry.space_group_name_H-M   'P 1'
#
loop_
_entity.id
_entity.type
_entity.pdbx_description
1 polymer ?
#
loop_
_entity_poly.entity_id
_entity_poly.type
_entity_poly.pdbx_seq_one_letter_code
_entity_poly.pdbx_strand_id
1 'polypeptide(L)'
;MELRRIAVELDLFLKMTDDVAQSEQLFELLSAFALNFDCPWIAYGPLASERAFKPNREGSVVMWNYPAEWQERYSRMGYAKIDPLIKKGRKEAGPFRWSEVYTDENITEDGRRVLDEAAIGTILGRSRNTIDFHLKNVMRKLDATSRTVAVVKALNLGIIEPP
;
A
#
# COMPACT_ATOMS: atom_id res chain seq x y z
N MET A 1 14.53 -0.83 -24.53
CA MET A 1 15.25 -1.84 -23.74
C MET A 1 14.35 -2.43 -22.64
N GLU A 2 13.54 -1.62 -21.94
CA GLU A 2 12.57 -2.08 -20.93
C GLU A 2 11.52 -3.09 -21.42
N LEU A 3 10.85 -2.86 -22.55
CA LEU A 3 9.78 -3.77 -23.03
C LEU A 3 10.24 -5.21 -23.25
N ARG A 4 11.51 -5.42 -23.66
CA ARG A 4 12.08 -6.76 -23.78
C ARG A 4 12.29 -7.43 -22.42
N ARG A 5 12.68 -6.66 -21.40
CA ARG A 5 12.84 -7.17 -20.03
C ARG A 5 11.48 -7.60 -19.47
N ILE A 6 10.44 -6.77 -19.60
CA ILE A 6 9.09 -7.10 -19.13
C ILE A 6 8.58 -8.37 -19.80
N ALA A 7 8.74 -8.50 -21.11
CA ALA A 7 8.28 -9.67 -21.85
C ALA A 7 8.98 -10.97 -21.40
N VAL A 8 10.29 -10.91 -21.14
CA VAL A 8 11.07 -12.07 -20.66
C VAL A 8 10.67 -12.45 -19.23
N GLU A 9 10.57 -11.48 -18.32
CA GLU A 9 10.14 -11.71 -16.94
C GLU A 9 8.73 -12.29 -16.87
N LEU A 10 7.82 -11.79 -17.73
CA LEU A 10 6.45 -12.28 -17.79
C LEU A 10 6.38 -13.71 -18.34
N ASP A 11 7.13 -14.03 -19.41
CA ASP A 11 7.19 -15.38 -19.96
C ASP A 11 7.75 -16.38 -18.94
N LEU A 12 8.78 -15.99 -18.19
CA LEU A 12 9.32 -16.81 -17.10
C LEU A 12 8.29 -17.02 -15.99
N PHE A 13 7.63 -15.95 -15.56
CA PHE A 13 6.57 -16.03 -14.54
C PHE A 13 5.45 -16.98 -14.96
N LEU A 14 4.93 -16.84 -16.18
CA LEU A 14 3.87 -17.71 -16.69
C LEU A 14 4.26 -19.20 -16.66
N LYS A 15 5.48 -19.51 -17.14
CA LYS A 15 6.02 -20.88 -17.10
C LYS A 15 6.15 -21.43 -15.68
N MET A 16 6.55 -20.60 -14.72
CA MET A 16 6.67 -21.01 -13.32
C MET A 16 5.30 -21.23 -12.66
N THR A 17 4.25 -20.58 -13.15
CA THR A 17 2.90 -20.68 -12.57
C THR A 17 2.04 -21.81 -13.15
N ASP A 18 2.39 -22.40 -14.29
CA ASP A 18 1.57 -23.41 -14.99
C ASP A 18 1.23 -24.63 -14.13
N ASP A 19 2.15 -25.07 -13.27
CA ASP A 19 1.99 -26.26 -12.42
C ASP A 19 1.64 -25.94 -10.96
N VAL A 20 1.30 -24.69 -10.64
CA VAL A 20 1.09 -24.27 -9.25
C VAL A 20 -0.32 -24.58 -8.77
N ALA A 21 -0.44 -25.58 -7.90
CA ALA A 21 -1.71 -26.01 -7.32
C ALA A 21 -2.10 -25.26 -6.03
N GLN A 22 -1.14 -24.59 -5.37
CA GLN A 22 -1.35 -23.93 -4.07
C GLN A 22 -1.29 -22.41 -4.20
N SER A 23 -2.26 -21.71 -3.61
CA SER A 23 -2.36 -20.25 -3.63
C SER A 23 -1.15 -19.54 -3.03
N GLU A 24 -0.57 -20.11 -1.98
CA GLU A 24 0.59 -19.60 -1.27
C GLU A 24 1.82 -19.61 -2.17
N GLN A 25 2.04 -20.70 -2.90
CA GLN A 25 3.14 -20.82 -3.86
C GLN A 25 2.97 -19.82 -5.00
N LEU A 26 1.74 -19.63 -5.49
CA LEU A 26 1.44 -18.61 -6.51
C LEU A 26 1.75 -17.20 -6.00
N PHE A 27 1.41 -16.91 -4.75
CA PHE A 27 1.68 -15.63 -4.14
C PHE A 27 3.17 -15.34 -3.93
N GLU A 28 3.96 -16.36 -3.56
CA GLU A 28 5.42 -16.25 -3.48
C GLU A 28 6.04 -15.90 -4.85
N LEU A 29 5.61 -16.59 -5.91
CA LEU A 29 6.05 -16.28 -7.28
C LEU A 29 5.63 -14.87 -7.71
N LEU A 30 4.41 -14.46 -7.39
CA LEU A 30 3.91 -13.12 -7.69
C LEU A 30 4.70 -12.05 -6.93
N SER A 31 5.06 -12.32 -5.67
CA SER A 31 5.89 -11.43 -4.85
C SER A 31 7.29 -11.28 -5.42
N ALA A 32 7.92 -12.39 -5.82
CA ALA A 32 9.23 -12.37 -6.47
C ALA A 32 9.19 -11.62 -7.81
N PHE A 33 8.17 -11.85 -8.64
CA PHE A 33 7.97 -11.13 -9.88
C PHE A 33 7.80 -9.62 -9.64
N ALA A 34 6.95 -9.21 -8.69
CA ALA A 34 6.72 -7.80 -8.37
C ALA A 34 8.00 -7.11 -7.87
N LEU A 35 8.85 -7.82 -7.12
CA LEU A 35 10.12 -7.29 -6.64
C LEU A 35 11.07 -6.90 -7.79
N ASN A 36 11.01 -7.58 -8.95
CA ASN A 36 11.79 -7.22 -10.13
C ASN A 36 11.42 -5.86 -10.74
N PHE A 37 10.30 -5.26 -10.29
CA PHE A 37 9.77 -3.96 -10.69
C PHE A 37 9.77 -2.94 -9.54
N ASP A 38 10.58 -3.15 -8.51
CA ASP A 38 10.64 -2.28 -7.32
C ASP A 38 9.29 -2.16 -6.59
N CYS A 39 8.47 -3.21 -6.67
CA CYS A 39 7.22 -3.35 -5.92
C CYS A 39 7.42 -4.37 -4.79
N PRO A 40 8.06 -3.99 -3.66
CA PRO A 40 8.34 -4.92 -2.56
C PRO A 40 7.08 -5.38 -1.81
N TRP A 41 5.95 -4.67 -1.99
CA TRP A 41 4.74 -4.94 -1.25
C TRP A 41 3.55 -5.16 -2.17
N ILE A 42 2.90 -6.31 -2.01
CA ILE A 42 1.73 -6.70 -2.78
C ILE A 42 0.66 -7.32 -1.89
N ALA A 43 -0.58 -7.22 -2.36
CA ALA A 43 -1.71 -7.97 -1.83
C ALA A 43 -2.48 -8.60 -3.01
N TYR A 44 -2.90 -9.84 -2.81
CA TYR A 44 -3.60 -10.64 -3.79
C TYR A 44 -4.76 -11.38 -3.11
N GLY A 45 -5.95 -11.28 -3.67
CA GLY A 45 -7.11 -11.98 -3.14
C GLY A 45 -8.40 -11.54 -3.80
N PRO A 46 -9.49 -12.29 -3.58
CA PRO A 46 -10.78 -11.98 -4.18
C PRO A 46 -11.34 -10.68 -3.58
N LEU A 47 -11.70 -9.73 -4.44
CA LEU A 47 -12.42 -8.50 -4.06
C LEU A 47 -13.89 -8.77 -3.69
N ALA A 48 -14.37 -9.98 -3.97
CA ALA A 48 -15.79 -10.38 -3.98
C ALA A 48 -16.42 -10.63 -2.60
N SER A 49 -15.69 -10.49 -1.48
CA SER A 49 -16.23 -10.85 -0.17
C SER A 49 -15.91 -9.80 0.88
N GLU A 50 -16.93 -9.12 1.41
CA GLU A 50 -16.85 -8.39 2.70
C GLU A 50 -16.46 -9.31 3.87
N ARG A 51 -16.52 -10.62 3.66
CA ARG A 51 -16.17 -11.67 4.62
C ARG A 51 -14.71 -12.15 4.48
N ALA A 52 -13.94 -11.61 3.53
CA ALA A 52 -12.54 -11.97 3.21
C ALA A 52 -11.50 -11.58 4.28
N PHE A 53 -11.90 -10.80 5.28
CA PHE A 53 -10.98 -10.22 6.27
C PHE A 53 -11.19 -10.76 7.69
N LYS A 54 -11.79 -11.96 7.83
CA LYS A 54 -11.88 -12.66 9.12
C LYS A 54 -10.74 -13.68 9.26
N PRO A 55 -10.00 -13.74 10.39
CA PRO A 55 -8.77 -14.54 10.47
C PRO A 55 -8.95 -16.06 10.51
N ASN A 56 -10.13 -16.66 10.31
CA ASN A 56 -10.28 -18.10 10.61
C ASN A 56 -11.50 -18.83 9.98
N ARG A 57 -11.83 -18.60 8.70
CA ARG A 57 -12.72 -19.51 7.96
C ARG A 57 -12.20 -19.72 6.55
N GLU A 58 -12.02 -20.98 6.17
CA GLU A 58 -11.76 -21.45 4.81
C GLU A 58 -12.60 -20.67 3.78
N GLY A 59 -11.93 -20.08 2.78
CA GLY A 59 -12.61 -19.67 1.55
C GLY A 59 -12.37 -18.25 1.03
N SER A 60 -11.59 -17.39 1.69
CA SER A 60 -11.16 -16.11 1.11
C SER A 60 -10.11 -15.41 1.97
N VAL A 61 -8.85 -15.82 1.85
CA VAL A 61 -7.73 -15.13 2.51
C VAL A 61 -7.13 -14.14 1.51
N VAL A 62 -7.11 -12.85 1.85
CA VAL A 62 -6.22 -11.91 1.15
C VAL A 62 -4.80 -12.30 1.53
N MET A 63 -4.02 -12.72 0.55
CA MET A 63 -2.58 -12.94 0.70
C MET A 63 -1.88 -11.59 0.55
N TRP A 64 -0.96 -11.30 1.45
CA TRP A 64 -0.23 -10.04 1.47
C TRP A 64 1.13 -10.23 2.13
N ASN A 65 2.11 -9.43 1.73
CA ASN A 65 3.47 -9.47 2.29
C ASN A 65 3.83 -8.19 3.06
N TYR A 66 2.84 -7.33 3.37
CA TYR A 66 3.05 -6.10 4.13
C TYR A 66 3.65 -6.37 5.53
N PRO A 67 4.34 -5.39 6.15
CA PRO A 67 4.84 -5.51 7.52
C PRO A 67 3.75 -5.93 8.52
N ALA A 68 4.11 -6.78 9.49
CA ALA A 68 3.16 -7.35 10.45
C ALA A 68 2.39 -6.27 11.24
N GLU A 69 3.05 -5.16 11.59
CA GLU A 69 2.44 -4.04 12.28
C GLU A 69 1.36 -3.36 11.45
N TRP A 70 1.56 -3.31 10.11
CA TRP A 70 0.55 -2.80 9.20
C TRP A 70 -0.63 -3.76 9.09
N GLN A 71 -0.38 -5.07 8.97
CA GLN A 71 -1.44 -6.07 8.92
C GLN A 71 -2.32 -6.05 10.19
N GLU A 72 -1.69 -5.98 11.36
CA GLU A 72 -2.40 -5.88 12.65
C GLU A 72 -3.22 -4.59 12.71
N ARG A 73 -2.63 -3.46 12.34
CA ARG A 73 -3.31 -2.17 12.35
C ARG A 73 -4.49 -2.14 11.38
N TYR A 74 -4.31 -2.62 10.16
CA TYR A 74 -5.34 -2.69 9.13
C TYR A 74 -6.53 -3.52 9.61
N SER A 75 -6.25 -4.67 10.25
CA SER A 75 -7.24 -5.57 10.83
C SER A 75 -7.96 -4.94 12.02
N ARG A 76 -7.21 -4.40 12.98
CA ARG A 76 -7.74 -3.79 14.22
C ARG A 76 -8.63 -2.58 13.93
N MET A 77 -8.25 -1.76 12.96
CA MET A 77 -9.02 -0.58 12.57
C MET A 77 -10.16 -0.89 11.59
N GLY A 78 -10.28 -2.14 11.12
CA GLY A 78 -11.32 -2.55 10.18
C GLY A 78 -11.22 -1.87 8.83
N TYR A 79 -10.00 -1.58 8.36
CA TYR A 79 -9.76 -0.78 7.15
C TYR A 79 -10.34 -1.39 5.88
N ALA A 80 -10.48 -2.70 5.81
CA ALA A 80 -11.20 -3.39 4.72
C ALA A 80 -12.57 -2.79 4.35
N LYS A 81 -13.30 -2.21 5.32
CA LYS A 81 -14.63 -1.63 5.09
C LYS A 81 -14.58 -0.23 4.48
N ILE A 82 -13.49 0.50 4.74
CA ILE A 82 -13.33 1.90 4.37
C ILE A 82 -12.24 2.13 3.33
N ASP A 83 -11.47 1.10 2.99
CA ASP A 83 -10.38 1.13 2.03
C ASP A 83 -10.90 1.58 0.65
N PRO A 84 -10.41 2.73 0.14
CA PRO A 84 -10.88 3.26 -1.12
C PRO A 84 -10.37 2.47 -2.34
N LEU A 85 -9.24 1.74 -2.23
CA LEU A 85 -8.73 0.85 -3.28
C LEU A 85 -9.68 -0.33 -3.49
N ILE A 86 -10.13 -0.94 -2.38
CA ILE A 86 -11.11 -2.04 -2.43
C ILE A 86 -12.44 -1.56 -3.01
N LYS A 87 -12.89 -0.35 -2.62
CA LYS A 87 -14.13 0.24 -3.16
C LYS A 87 -14.02 0.53 -4.66
N LYS A 88 -12.90 1.09 -5.13
CA LYS A 88 -12.68 1.37 -6.55
C LYS A 88 -12.60 0.09 -7.37
N GLY A 89 -11.80 -0.89 -6.93
CA GLY A 89 -11.66 -2.17 -7.63
C GLY A 89 -12.94 -3.01 -7.70
N ARG A 90 -13.90 -2.79 -6.81
CA ARG A 90 -15.24 -3.40 -6.92
C ARG A 90 -16.15 -2.74 -7.97
N LYS A 91 -15.91 -1.47 -8.29
CA LYS A 91 -16.72 -0.67 -9.23
C LYS A 91 -16.16 -0.68 -10.64
N GLU A 92 -14.85 -0.74 -10.78
CA GLU A 92 -14.14 -0.60 -12.04
C GLU A 92 -13.45 -1.92 -12.42
N ALA A 93 -13.74 -2.41 -13.63
CA ALA A 93 -13.06 -3.56 -14.19
C ALA A 93 -11.76 -3.10 -14.87
N GLY A 94 -10.62 -3.30 -14.21
CA GLY A 94 -9.31 -3.01 -14.79
C GLY A 94 -8.27 -2.51 -13.78
N PRO A 95 -7.01 -2.37 -14.22
CA PRO A 95 -5.96 -1.78 -13.40
C PRO A 95 -6.17 -0.26 -13.24
N PHE A 96 -5.90 0.25 -12.05
CA PHE A 96 -5.92 1.68 -11.75
C PHE A 96 -4.74 2.05 -10.85
N ARG A 97 -4.29 3.31 -10.93
CA ARG A 97 -3.20 3.80 -10.07
C ARG A 97 -3.73 4.27 -8.73
N TRP A 98 -2.95 4.08 -7.66
CA TRP A 98 -3.29 4.63 -6.33
C TRP A 98 -3.40 6.16 -6.37
N SER A 99 -2.56 6.83 -7.17
CA SER A 99 -2.60 8.29 -7.35
C SER A 99 -3.96 8.79 -7.82
N GLU A 100 -4.65 8.03 -8.68
CA GLU A 100 -6.00 8.39 -9.15
C GLU A 100 -7.02 8.35 -8.01
N VAL A 101 -6.84 7.43 -7.06
CA VAL A 101 -7.71 7.30 -5.88
C VAL A 101 -7.46 8.44 -4.90
N TYR A 102 -6.21 8.88 -4.74
CA TYR A 102 -5.85 10.04 -3.93
C TYR A 102 -6.50 11.34 -4.42
N THR A 103 -6.59 11.49 -5.75
CA THR A 103 -7.15 12.69 -6.40
C THR A 103 -8.67 12.64 -6.56
N ASP A 104 -9.32 11.52 -6.24
CA ASP A 104 -10.78 11.40 -6.31
C ASP A 104 -11.42 12.35 -5.29
N GLU A 105 -12.25 13.27 -5.77
CA GLU A 105 -12.98 14.24 -4.93
C GLU A 105 -13.93 13.54 -3.93
N ASN A 106 -14.37 12.31 -4.25
CA ASN A 106 -15.29 11.55 -3.42
C ASN A 106 -14.59 10.70 -2.34
N ILE A 107 -13.27 10.73 -2.24
CA ILE A 107 -12.56 9.98 -1.20
C ILE A 107 -12.88 10.58 0.18
N THR A 108 -13.36 9.73 1.09
CA THR A 108 -13.64 10.14 2.47
C THR A 108 -12.34 10.45 3.21
N GLU A 109 -12.40 11.29 4.25
CA GLU A 109 -11.24 11.56 5.11
C GLU A 109 -10.66 10.27 5.72
N ASP A 110 -11.53 9.37 6.17
CA ASP A 110 -11.15 8.06 6.67
C ASP A 110 -10.49 7.18 5.59
N GLY A 111 -10.98 7.22 4.35
CA GLY A 111 -10.38 6.48 3.23
C GLY A 111 -9.00 7.03 2.86
N ARG A 112 -8.86 8.36 2.83
CA ARG A 112 -7.57 9.03 2.64
C ARG A 112 -6.57 8.66 3.73
N ARG A 113 -7.02 8.57 4.99
CA ARG A 113 -6.20 8.11 6.11
C ARG A 113 -5.67 6.68 5.90
N VAL A 114 -6.47 5.76 5.35
CA VAL A 114 -5.97 4.39 5.05
C VAL A 114 -4.77 4.45 4.11
N LEU A 115 -4.87 5.23 3.04
CA LEU A 115 -3.80 5.37 2.05
C LEU A 115 -2.57 6.06 2.65
N ASP A 116 -2.75 7.15 3.39
CA ASP A 116 -1.65 7.88 4.04
C ASP A 116 -0.88 6.96 5.00
N GLU A 117 -1.59 6.17 5.80
CA GLU A 117 -0.95 5.26 6.74
C GLU A 117 -0.29 4.07 6.06
N ALA A 118 -0.85 3.59 4.94
CA ALA A 118 -0.21 2.58 4.11
C ALA A 118 1.12 3.12 3.55
N ALA A 119 1.13 4.31 2.93
CA ALA A 119 2.33 4.92 2.39
C ALA A 119 3.42 5.10 3.47
N ILE A 120 3.04 5.57 4.66
CA ILE A 120 3.98 5.86 5.75
C ILE A 120 4.50 4.57 6.42
N GLY A 121 3.61 3.62 6.71
CA GLY A 121 3.96 2.36 7.36
C GLY A 121 4.86 1.49 6.48
N THR A 122 4.61 1.52 5.18
CA THR A 122 5.32 0.75 4.16
C THR A 122 6.69 1.36 3.81
N ILE A 123 6.85 2.69 3.81
CA ILE A 123 8.11 3.35 3.47
C ILE A 123 9.10 3.37 4.65
N LEU A 124 8.63 3.52 5.89
CA LEU A 124 9.52 3.76 7.03
C LEU A 124 9.64 2.59 8.02
N GLY A 125 8.77 1.57 7.94
CA GLY A 125 8.73 0.50 8.95
C GLY A 125 8.52 1.04 10.37
N ARG A 126 7.88 2.21 10.52
CA ARG A 126 7.63 2.88 11.81
C ARG A 126 6.14 3.05 12.04
N SER A 127 5.72 2.92 13.29
CA SER A 127 4.31 3.12 13.68
C SER A 127 3.88 4.58 13.48
N ARG A 128 2.61 4.82 13.17
CA ARG A 128 2.05 6.19 13.05
C ARG A 128 2.35 7.05 14.27
N ASN A 129 2.32 6.48 15.47
CA ASN A 129 2.64 7.20 16.71
C ASN A 129 4.09 7.71 16.70
N THR A 130 5.02 6.90 16.19
CA THR A 130 6.42 7.27 16.01
C THR A 130 6.55 8.39 14.96
N ILE A 131 5.87 8.28 13.83
CA ILE A 131 5.85 9.36 12.82
C ILE A 131 5.24 10.64 13.38
N ASP A 132 4.08 10.59 14.04
CA ASP A 132 3.42 11.75 14.63
C ASP A 132 4.29 12.39 15.71
N PHE A 133 5.00 11.59 16.50
CA PHE A 133 5.99 12.07 17.44
C PHE A 133 7.14 12.81 16.74
N HIS A 134 7.70 12.24 15.67
CA HIS A 134 8.77 12.89 14.90
C HIS A 134 8.27 14.16 14.18
N LEU A 135 7.09 14.13 13.57
CA LEU A 135 6.47 15.29 12.93
C LEU A 135 6.18 16.40 13.95
N LYS A 136 5.66 16.07 15.14
CA LYS A 136 5.49 17.05 16.24
C LYS A 136 6.82 17.66 16.66
N ASN A 137 7.87 16.86 16.77
CA ASN A 137 9.21 17.37 17.08
C ASN A 137 9.78 18.26 15.98
N VAL A 138 9.60 17.89 14.71
CA VAL A 138 10.02 18.71 13.55
C VAL A 138 9.24 20.01 13.52
N MET A 139 7.91 19.96 13.65
CA MET A 139 7.05 21.14 13.71
C MET A 139 7.47 22.07 14.84
N ARG A 140 7.76 21.54 16.04
CA ARG A 140 8.28 22.33 17.17
C ARG A 140 9.64 22.98 16.86
N LYS A 141 10.56 22.24 16.23
CA LYS A 141 11.90 22.76 15.87
C LYS A 141 11.86 23.82 14.77
N LEU A 142 10.92 23.70 13.84
CA LEU A 142 10.70 24.66 12.75
C LEU A 142 9.71 25.78 13.12
N ASP A 143 9.21 25.79 14.36
CA ASP A 143 8.19 26.72 14.83
C ASP A 143 6.96 26.76 13.90
N ALA A 144 6.48 25.57 13.52
CA ALA A 144 5.39 25.38 12.58
C ALA A 144 4.14 24.89 13.30
N THR A 145 2.98 25.46 12.94
CA THR A 145 1.67 25.10 13.51
C THR A 145 1.00 23.95 12.76
N SER A 146 1.50 23.60 11.57
CA SER A 146 0.98 22.49 10.78
C SER A 146 2.09 21.80 9.99
N ARG A 147 1.82 20.56 9.56
CA ARG A 147 2.74 19.75 8.74
C ARG A 147 3.10 20.48 7.44
N THR A 148 2.11 21.08 6.77
CA THR A 148 2.33 21.84 5.53
C THR A 148 3.25 23.03 5.76
N VAL A 149 3.02 23.80 6.83
CA VAL A 149 3.89 24.94 7.17
C VAL A 149 5.31 24.46 7.47
N ALA A 150 5.46 23.33 8.16
CA ALA A 150 6.77 22.73 8.42
C ALA A 150 7.49 22.33 7.12
N VAL A 151 6.80 21.73 6.15
CA VAL A 151 7.37 21.37 4.84
C VAL A 151 7.82 22.62 4.09
N VAL A 152 6.98 23.65 4.00
CA VAL A 152 7.33 24.92 3.34
C VAL A 152 8.54 25.58 4.00
N LYS A 153 8.59 25.62 5.34
CA LYS A 153 9.75 26.15 6.07
C LYS A 153 11.01 25.32 5.81
N ALA A 154 10.91 24.00 5.81
CA ALA A 154 12.05 23.12 5.57
C ALA A 154 12.62 23.30 4.14
N LEU A 155 11.76 23.47 3.14
CA LEU A 155 12.15 23.81 1.77
C LEU A 155 12.86 25.17 1.70
N ASN A 156 12.28 26.21 2.30
CA ASN A 156 12.86 27.56 2.31
C ASN A 156 14.21 27.63 3.04
N LEU A 157 14.43 26.76 4.02
CA LEU A 157 15.69 26.63 4.75
C LEU A 157 16.71 25.70 4.06
N GLY A 158 16.34 25.06 2.94
CA GLY A 158 17.22 24.09 2.25
C GLY A 158 17.49 22.80 3.03
N ILE A 159 16.64 22.45 3.99
CA ILE A 159 16.77 21.21 4.80
C ILE A 159 16.33 19.99 3.98
N ILE A 160 15.36 20.18 3.08
CA ILE A 160 14.84 19.16 2.17
C ILE A 160 14.71 19.76 0.77
N GLU A 161 14.82 18.92 -0.24
CA GLU A 161 14.57 19.28 -1.64
C GLU A 161 13.31 18.56 -2.13
N PRO A 162 12.50 19.19 -3.02
CA PRO A 162 11.41 18.48 -3.67
C PRO A 162 11.96 17.36 -4.57
N PRO A 163 11.24 16.24 -4.68
CA PRO A 163 11.63 15.12 -5.54
C PRO A 163 11.63 15.48 -7.03
#